data_AF-A0A536JNS8-F1
#
_entry.id   AF-A0A536JNS8-F1
#
_cell.length_a   1.000
_cell.length_b   1.000
_cell.length_c   1.000
_cell.angle_alpha   90.00
_cell.angle_beta   90.00
_cell.angle_gamma   90.00
#
_symmetry.space_group_name_H-M   'P 1'
#
loop_
_entity.id
_entity.type
_entity.pdbx_description
1 polymer ?
#
loop_
_entity_poly.entity_id
_entity_poly.type
_entity_poly.pdbx_seq_one_letter_code
_entity_poly.pdbx_strand_id
1 'polypeptide(L)' 'RELVAETTGSQSSSRLMSLAGAHALVRVPAGEQGLKAGSIVEAMILGLP' A
#
# COMPACT_ATOMS: atom_id res chain seq x y z
N ARG A 1 10.50 -12.64 9.85
CA ARG A 1 10.01 -11.26 10.04
C ARG A 1 8.60 -11.20 9.48
N GLU A 2 7.68 -10.57 10.19
CA GLU A 2 6.32 -10.36 9.70
C GLU A 2 6.31 -9.23 8.65
N LEU A 3 5.49 -9.37 7.61
CA LEU A 3 5.32 -8.33 6.59
C LEU A 3 4.23 -7.36 7.07
N VAL A 4 4.64 -6.12 7.36
CA VAL A 4 3.75 -5.02 7.73
C VAL A 4 3.80 -3.94 6.66
N ALA A 5 2.65 -3.29 6.41
CA ALA A 5 2.53 -2.25 5.40
C ALA A 5 2.26 -0.89 6.05
N GLU A 6 2.88 0.15 5.50
CA GLU A 6 2.59 1.54 5.80
C GLU A 6 2.28 2.26 4.49
N THR A 7 1.41 3.28 4.55
CA THR A 7 1.06 4.07 3.37
C THR A 7 2.23 4.96 2.95
N THR A 8 2.45 5.12 1.65
CA THR A 8 3.36 6.14 1.11
C THR A 8 2.74 7.56 1.11
N GLY A 9 1.54 7.70 1.70
CA GLY A 9 0.77 8.94 1.76
C GLY A 9 -0.30 9.01 0.67
N SER A 10 -0.48 10.19 0.08
CA SER A 10 -1.49 10.42 -0.96
C SER A 10 -1.26 9.54 -2.20
N GLN A 11 -2.32 8.83 -2.61
CA GLN A 11 -2.32 7.93 -3.78
C GLN A 11 -2.92 8.59 -5.03
N SER A 12 -2.88 9.92 -5.12
CA SER A 12 -3.26 10.60 -6.37
C SER A 12 -2.31 10.18 -7.49
N SER A 13 -2.86 9.82 -8.65
CA SER A 13 -2.09 9.29 -9.78
C SER A 13 -1.08 10.29 -10.37
N SER A 14 -1.31 11.60 -10.18
CA SER A 14 -0.39 12.65 -10.61
C SER A 14 0.86 12.77 -9.72
N ARG A 15 0.88 12.10 -8.56
CA ARG A 15 1.97 12.19 -7.58
C ARG A 15 2.91 11.00 -7.70
N LEU A 16 3.90 11.10 -8.59
CA LEU A 16 4.92 10.04 -8.77
C LEU A 16 5.65 9.66 -7.47
N MET A 17 5.79 10.62 -6.53
CA MET A 17 6.38 10.38 -5.22
C MET A 17 5.68 9.29 -4.39
N SER A 18 4.43 8.90 -4.69
CA SER A 18 3.76 7.79 -4.02
C SER A 18 4.40 6.42 -4.32
N LEU A 19 5.21 6.32 -5.38
CA LEU A 19 5.97 5.13 -5.75
C LEU A 19 7.40 5.12 -5.18
N ALA A 20 7.92 6.27 -4.75
CA ALA A 20 9.28 6.37 -4.24
C ALA A 20 9.41 5.59 -2.91
N GLY A 21 10.21 4.52 -2.91
CA GLY A 21 10.35 3.63 -1.76
C GLY A 21 9.17 2.67 -1.54
N ALA A 22 8.24 2.56 -2.50
CA ALA A 22 7.18 1.56 -2.45
C ALA A 22 7.74 0.18 -2.76
N HIS A 23 7.60 -0.75 -1.81
CA HIS A 23 8.08 -2.14 -1.92
C HIS A 23 6.98 -3.10 -2.42
N ALA A 24 5.72 -2.67 -2.37
CA ALA A 24 4.55 -3.48 -2.71
C ALA A 24 3.36 -2.62 -3.13
N LEU A 25 2.40 -3.24 -3.83
CA LEU A 25 1.09 -2.67 -4.14
C LEU A 25 0.02 -3.39 -3.32
N VAL A 26 -0.70 -2.65 -2.47
CA VAL A 26 -1.80 -3.19 -1.67
C VAL A 26 -3.08 -3.24 -2.50
N ARG A 27 -3.75 -4.40 -2.54
CA ARG A 27 -5.07 -4.52 -3.17
C ARG A 27 -6.12 -3.99 -2.20
N VAL A 28 -6.67 -2.82 -2.51
CA VAL A 28 -7.79 -2.24 -1.77
C VAL A 28 -9.10 -2.63 -2.45
N PRO A 29 -10.08 -3.23 -1.73
CA PRO A 29 -11.42 -3.47 -2.27
C PRO A 29 -12.09 -2.18 -2.71
N ALA A 30 -12.91 -2.23 -3.76
CA ALA A 30 -13.67 -1.07 -4.20
C ALA A 30 -14.71 -0.67 -3.13
N GLY A 31 -14.83 0.62 -2.86
CA GLY A 31 -15.81 1.19 -1.93
C GLY A 31 -15.29 2.42 -1.20
N GLU A 32 -16.16 3.05 -0.41
CA GLU A 32 -15.85 4.26 0.36
C GLU A 32 -15.26 3.96 1.74
N GLN A 33 -15.24 2.70 2.15
CA GLN A 33 -14.74 2.30 3.47
C GLN A 33 -13.23 2.09 3.41
N GLY A 34 -12.51 2.89 4.21
CA GLY A 34 -11.08 2.73 4.40
C GLY A 34 -10.72 1.42 5.11
N LEU A 35 -9.47 0.98 4.90
CA LEU A 35 -8.89 -0.14 5.64
C LEU A 35 -8.52 0.31 7.06
N LYS A 36 -8.79 -0.53 8.06
CA LYS A 36 -8.41 -0.25 9.45
C LYS A 36 -6.98 -0.69 9.69
N ALA A 37 -6.29 -0.02 10.62
CA ALA A 37 -5.00 -0.49 11.10
C ALA A 37 -5.12 -1.91 11.67
N GLY A 38 -4.15 -2.77 11.36
CA GLY A 38 -4.18 -4.19 11.73
C GLY A 38 -5.02 -5.07 10.81
N SER A 39 -5.68 -4.53 9.78
CA SER A 39 -6.31 -5.35 8.74
C SER A 39 -5.25 -6.12 7.93
N ILE A 40 -5.53 -7.40 7.67
CA ILE A 40 -4.75 -8.22 6.73
C ILE A 40 -5.22 -7.89 5.32
N VAL A 41 -4.27 -7.65 4.41
CA VAL A 41 -4.52 -7.23 3.03
C VAL A 41 -3.73 -8.09 2.07
N GLU A 42 -4.24 -8.25 0.84
CA GLU A 42 -3.42 -8.77 -0.24
C GLU A 42 -2.44 -7.71 -0.74
N ALA A 43 -1.20 -8.13 -1.03
CA ALA A 43 -0.19 -7.26 -1.58
C ALA A 43 0.60 -7.96 -2.68
N MET A 44 0.88 -7.24 -3.76
CA MET A 44 1.84 -7.64 -4.80
C MET A 44 3.20 -7.07 -4.44
N ILE A 45 4.19 -7.93 -4.21
CA ILE A 45 5.56 -7.50 -3.90
C ILE A 45 6.25 -7.04 -5.18
N LEU A 46 6.81 -5.83 -5.15
CA LEU A 46 7.61 -5.25 -6.24
C LEU A 46 9.10 -5.53 -6.03
N GLY A 47 9.54 -5.54 -4.77
CA GLY A 47 10.90 -5.84 -4.34
C GLY A 47 11.01 -5.69 -2.83
N LEU A 48 11.82 -6.54 -2.19
CA LEU A 48 12.15 -6.42 -0.77
C LEU A 48 13.56 -5.85 -0.62
N PRO A 49 13.81 -5.02 0.41
CA PRO A 49 15.17 -4.59 0.77
C PRO A 49 16.05 -5.77 1.23
#